data_AF-A0A0F9BIV7-F1
#
_entry.id   AF-A0A0F9BIV7-F1
#
_cell.length_a   1.000
_cell.length_b   1.000
_cell.length_c   1.000
_cell.angle_alpha   90.00
_cell.angle_beta   90.00
_cell.angle_gamma   90.00
#
_symmetry.space_group_name_H-M   'P 1'
#
loop_
_entity.id
_entity.type
_entity.pdbx_description
1 polymer ?
#
loop_
_entity_poly.entity_id
_entity_poly.type
_entity_poly.pdbx_seq_one_letter_code
_entity_poly.pdbx_strand_id
1 'polypeptide(L)'
;MQARWPFGRRRQFQEYDRQKENIKTLEYADELAHRTKALTEKNDPQNLPACLELGKKWRGMGGAQDYLLGKFHSLTRKLFQEAGYGCVNQPEAVAVAEEIRRRCTNCLRNPDSYEIWADY
;
A
#
# COMPACT_ATOMS: atom_id res chain seq x y z
N MET A 1 17.86 28.72 -9.08
CA MET A 1 18.44 27.54 -8.41
C MET A 1 17.39 26.44 -8.37
N GLN A 2 17.61 25.32 -9.08
CA GLN A 2 16.70 24.17 -9.00
C GLN A 2 16.99 23.40 -7.70
N ALA A 3 16.00 23.33 -6.81
CA ALA A 3 16.08 22.50 -5.61
C ALA A 3 16.21 21.03 -6.03
N ARG A 4 17.43 20.51 -5.97
CA ARG A 4 17.75 19.11 -6.27
C ARG A 4 17.29 18.26 -5.08
N TRP A 5 16.01 17.87 -5.07
CA TRP A 5 15.48 16.91 -4.10
C TRP A 5 16.31 15.61 -4.20
N PRO A 6 17.01 15.17 -3.14
CA PRO A 6 18.00 14.09 -3.23
C PRO A 6 17.37 12.68 -3.23
N PHE A 7 16.09 12.55 -3.57
CA PHE A 7 15.44 11.25 -3.48
C PHE A 7 15.81 10.32 -4.62
N GLY A 8 16.20 9.11 -4.21
CA GLY A 8 16.34 7.92 -5.03
C GLY A 8 15.00 7.46 -5.62
N ARG A 9 14.40 8.29 -6.49
CA ARG A 9 13.26 7.96 -7.36
C ARG A 9 13.40 6.57 -7.96
N ARG A 10 14.63 6.16 -8.28
CA ARG A 10 14.96 4.84 -8.83
C ARG A 10 14.58 3.65 -7.93
N ARG A 11 14.73 3.74 -6.60
CA ARG A 11 14.46 2.59 -5.71
C ARG A 11 12.98 2.33 -5.48
N GLN A 12 12.14 3.35 -5.58
CA GLN A 12 10.70 3.24 -5.29
C GLN A 12 9.94 2.61 -6.47
N PHE A 13 10.26 3.03 -7.69
CA PHE A 13 9.75 2.37 -8.90
C PHE A 13 10.18 0.90 -8.96
N GLN A 14 11.42 0.59 -8.55
CA GLN A 14 11.89 -0.80 -8.48
C GLN A 14 11.08 -1.68 -7.52
N GLU A 15 10.68 -1.18 -6.36
CA GLU A 15 9.85 -1.95 -5.42
C GLU A 15 8.43 -2.17 -5.97
N TYR A 16 7.84 -1.14 -6.60
CA TYR A 16 6.56 -1.28 -7.29
C TYR A 16 6.65 -2.30 -8.44
N ASP A 17 7.66 -2.19 -9.30
CA ASP A 17 7.86 -3.07 -10.45
C ASP A 17 8.02 -4.53 -10.00
N ARG A 18 8.74 -4.78 -8.90
CA ARG A 18 8.89 -6.12 -8.31
C ARG A 18 7.57 -6.72 -7.80
N GLN A 19 6.66 -5.89 -7.32
CA GLN A 19 5.40 -6.34 -6.73
C GLN A 19 4.24 -6.29 -7.72
N LYS A 20 4.40 -5.60 -8.86
CA LYS A 20 3.36 -5.38 -9.85
C LYS A 20 2.67 -6.67 -10.29
N GLU A 21 3.43 -7.74 -10.49
CA GLU A 21 2.89 -9.04 -10.87
C GLU A 21 2.18 -9.75 -9.71
N ASN A 22 2.50 -9.42 -8.45
CA ASN A 22 1.95 -10.05 -7.26
C ASN A 22 0.66 -9.39 -6.77
N ILE A 23 0.47 -8.09 -6.98
CA ILE A 23 -0.77 -7.38 -6.58
C ILE A 23 -1.99 -7.97 -7.31
N LYS A 24 -1.78 -8.54 -8.51
CA LYS A 24 -2.83 -9.10 -9.39
C LYS A 24 -3.93 -8.06 -9.69
N THR A 25 -5.03 -8.52 -10.27
CA THR A 25 -6.18 -7.69 -10.64
C THR A 25 -7.38 -8.03 -9.75
N LEU A 26 -8.42 -7.18 -9.79
CA LEU A 26 -9.65 -7.43 -9.05
C LEU A 26 -10.37 -8.68 -9.57
N GLU A 27 -10.34 -8.94 -10.88
CA GLU A 27 -10.92 -10.14 -11.49
C GLU A 27 -10.24 -11.41 -10.97
N TYR A 28 -8.91 -11.38 -10.79
CA TYR A 28 -8.19 -12.50 -10.19
C TYR A 28 -8.59 -12.72 -8.72
N ALA A 29 -8.77 -11.64 -7.96
CA ALA A 29 -9.23 -11.74 -6.57
C ALA A 29 -10.65 -12.33 -6.49
N ASP A 30 -11.54 -11.91 -7.38
CA ASP A 30 -12.91 -12.43 -7.49
C ASP A 30 -12.94 -13.92 -7.87
N GLU A 31 -12.16 -14.33 -8.87
CA GLU A 31 -11.98 -15.74 -9.24
C GLU A 31 -11.46 -16.57 -8.06
N LEU A 32 -10.49 -16.04 -7.31
CA LEU A 32 -9.92 -16.70 -6.14
C LEU A 32 -10.97 -16.84 -5.03
N ALA A 33 -11.81 -15.82 -4.82
CA ALA A 33 -12.90 -15.84 -3.84
C ALA A 33 -13.96 -16.89 -4.20
N HIS A 34 -14.38 -16.92 -5.47
CA HIS A 34 -15.32 -17.92 -5.97
C HIS A 34 -14.80 -19.34 -5.76
N ARG A 35 -13.53 -19.60 -6.09
CA ARG A 35 -12.90 -20.91 -5.84
C ARG A 35 -12.84 -21.27 -4.37
N THR A 36 -12.46 -20.32 -3.51
CA THR A 36 -12.41 -20.56 -2.06
C THR A 36 -13.78 -20.90 -1.50
N LYS A 37 -14.83 -20.19 -1.92
CA LYS A 37 -16.21 -20.46 -1.50
C LYS A 37 -16.72 -21.81 -2.01
N ALA A 38 -16.40 -22.19 -3.24
CA ALA A 38 -16.82 -23.48 -3.80
C ALA A 38 -16.34 -24.68 -2.97
N LEU A 39 -15.19 -24.58 -2.29
CA LEU A 39 -14.69 -25.63 -1.40
C LEU A 39 -15.60 -25.89 -0.19
N THR A 40 -16.52 -24.98 0.15
CA THR A 40 -17.45 -25.17 1.27
C THR A 40 -18.75 -25.84 0.87
N GLU A 41 -18.99 -26.07 -0.42
CA GLU A 41 -20.27 -26.57 -0.93
C GLU A 41 -20.49 -28.05 -0.64
N LYS A 42 -19.41 -28.82 -0.47
CA LYS A 42 -19.44 -30.27 -0.20
C LYS A 42 -18.32 -30.66 0.74
N ASN A 43 -18.52 -31.72 1.51
CA ASN A 43 -17.47 -32.28 2.37
C ASN A 43 -16.58 -33.24 1.55
N ASP A 44 -15.44 -32.74 1.07
CA ASP A 44 -14.44 -33.50 0.33
C ASP A 44 -13.09 -33.47 1.08
N PRO A 45 -12.42 -34.61 1.33
CA PRO A 45 -11.09 -34.66 1.95
C PRO A 45 -10.02 -33.80 1.25
N GLN A 46 -10.17 -33.50 -0.03
CA GLN A 46 -9.25 -32.66 -0.81
C GLN A 46 -9.48 -31.15 -0.60
N ASN A 47 -10.58 -30.75 0.05
CA ASN A 47 -10.88 -29.34 0.26
C ASN A 47 -9.85 -28.65 1.14
N LEU A 48 -9.34 -29.31 2.18
CA LEU A 48 -8.34 -28.71 3.06
C LEU A 48 -7.02 -28.43 2.32
N PRO A 49 -6.40 -29.41 1.62
CA PRO A 49 -5.25 -29.13 0.76
C PRO A 49 -5.50 -28.00 -0.26
N ALA A 50 -6.64 -28.01 -0.95
CA ALA A 50 -6.99 -26.98 -1.92
C ALA A 50 -7.12 -25.59 -1.28
N CYS A 51 -7.73 -25.52 -0.08
CA CYS A 51 -7.87 -24.28 0.68
C CYS A 51 -6.51 -23.71 1.08
N LEU A 52 -5.56 -24.55 1.50
CA LEU A 52 -4.20 -24.11 1.84
C LEU A 52 -3.45 -23.53 0.63
N GLU A 53 -3.62 -24.13 -0.55
CA GLU A 53 -3.05 -23.60 -1.79
C GLU A 53 -3.67 -22.26 -2.21
N LEU A 54 -4.99 -22.14 -2.12
CA LEU A 54 -5.67 -20.84 -2.33
C LEU A 54 -5.21 -19.81 -1.30
N GLY A 55 -5.02 -20.21 -0.04
CA GLY A 55 -4.50 -19.34 1.03
C GLY A 55 -3.07 -18.85 0.79
N LYS A 56 -2.22 -19.63 0.10
CA LYS A 56 -0.90 -19.13 -0.36
C LYS A 56 -1.06 -18.05 -1.42
N LYS A 57 -1.99 -18.21 -2.36
CA LYS A 57 -2.28 -17.21 -3.41
C LYS A 57 -2.82 -15.92 -2.80
N TRP A 58 -3.77 -16.01 -1.88
CA TRP A 58 -4.31 -14.86 -1.13
C TRP A 58 -3.19 -14.10 -0.42
N ARG A 59 -2.32 -14.81 0.31
CA ARG A 59 -1.19 -14.18 1.02
C ARG A 59 -0.17 -13.55 0.08
N GLY A 60 0.12 -14.16 -1.06
CA GLY A 60 1.01 -13.57 -2.06
C GLY A 60 0.47 -12.25 -2.60
N MET A 61 -0.83 -12.21 -2.89
CA MET A 61 -1.52 -11.02 -3.40
C MET A 61 -1.66 -9.92 -2.35
N GLY A 62 -2.32 -10.23 -1.23
CA GLY A 62 -2.54 -9.28 -0.14
C GLY A 62 -1.24 -8.79 0.48
N GLY A 63 -0.26 -9.68 0.67
CA GLY A 63 1.05 -9.31 1.22
C GLY A 63 1.83 -8.36 0.32
N ALA A 64 1.72 -8.48 -1.01
CA ALA A 64 2.33 -7.53 -1.95
C ALA A 64 1.68 -6.14 -1.87
N GLN A 65 0.35 -6.09 -1.76
CA GLN A 65 -0.41 -4.85 -1.56
C GLN A 65 -0.03 -4.18 -0.24
N ASP A 66 -0.08 -4.90 0.87
CA ASP A 66 0.26 -4.41 2.21
C ASP A 66 1.69 -3.90 2.28
N TYR A 67 2.63 -4.62 1.66
CA TYR A 67 4.02 -4.21 1.58
C TYR A 67 4.18 -2.85 0.90
N LEU A 68 3.57 -2.66 -0.27
CA LEU A 68 3.65 -1.40 -1.01
C LEU A 68 2.98 -0.25 -0.25
N LEU A 69 1.81 -0.49 0.32
CA LEU A 69 1.13 0.50 1.17
C LEU A 69 2.02 0.93 2.35
N GLY A 70 2.66 -0.03 3.03
CA GLY A 70 3.61 0.25 4.11
C GLY A 70 4.83 1.07 3.65
N LYS A 71 5.33 0.84 2.44
CA LYS A 71 6.40 1.65 1.84
C LYS A 71 5.94 3.07 1.55
N PHE A 72 4.79 3.25 0.91
CA PHE A 72 4.25 4.58 0.64
C PHE A 72 3.97 5.38 1.91
N HIS A 73 3.44 4.73 2.95
CA HIS A 73 3.22 5.35 4.26
C HIS A 73 4.53 5.86 4.87
N SER A 74 5.56 5.01 4.85
CA SER A 74 6.89 5.34 5.38
C SER A 74 7.54 6.50 4.62
N LEU A 75 7.41 6.53 3.30
CA LEU A 75 7.91 7.62 2.44
C LEU A 75 7.19 8.94 2.71
N THR A 76 5.86 8.88 2.86
CA THR A 76 5.03 10.06 3.14
C THR A 76 5.41 10.68 4.50
N ARG A 77 5.61 9.86 5.53
CA ARG A 77 6.10 10.31 6.84
C ARG A 77 7.48 10.94 6.76
N LYS A 78 8.39 10.32 6.00
CA LYS A 78 9.74 10.87 5.82
C LYS A 78 9.70 12.23 5.13
N LEU A 79 8.93 12.37 4.05
CA LEU A 79 8.76 13.65 3.35
C LEU A 79 8.19 14.73 4.27
N PHE A 80 7.21 14.39 5.11
CA PHE A 80 6.64 15.31 6.10
C PHE A 80 7.71 15.85 7.06
N GLN A 81 8.55 14.95 7.61
CA GLN A 81 9.61 15.32 8.55
C GLN A 81 10.67 16.19 7.89
N GLU A 82 11.15 15.79 6.71
CA GLU A 82 12.19 16.53 5.99
C GLU A 82 11.72 17.91 5.52
N ALA A 83 10.45 18.06 5.12
CA ALA A 83 9.89 19.36 4.80
C ALA A 83 9.92 20.32 6.00
N GLY A 84 9.63 19.81 7.21
CA GLY A 84 9.71 20.59 8.44
C GLY A 84 11.14 20.96 8.84
N TYR A 85 12.10 20.04 8.72
CA TYR A 85 13.50 20.32 9.07
C TYR A 85 14.21 21.19 8.02
N GLY A 86 13.88 21.03 6.74
CA GLY A 86 14.54 21.72 5.64
C GLY A 86 14.28 23.23 5.61
N CYS A 87 13.20 23.72 6.21
CA CYS A 87 12.86 25.14 6.23
C CYS A 87 13.40 25.90 7.46
N VAL A 88 14.11 25.23 8.40
CA VAL A 88 14.57 25.84 9.66
C VAL A 88 15.40 27.11 9.44
N ASN A 89 16.23 27.13 8.39
CA ASN A 89 17.11 28.27 8.08
C ASN A 89 16.61 29.13 6.90
N GLN A 90 15.38 28.90 6.41
CA GLN A 90 14.80 29.59 5.25
C GLN A 90 13.35 29.99 5.54
N PRO A 91 13.13 31.15 6.20
CA PRO A 91 11.79 31.63 6.54
C PRO A 91 10.84 31.73 5.34
N GLU A 92 11.35 32.05 4.16
CA GLU A 92 10.60 32.13 2.90
C GLU A 92 10.07 30.76 2.42
N ALA A 93 10.67 29.66 2.88
CA ALA A 93 10.26 28.30 2.51
C ALA A 93 9.15 27.74 3.42
N VAL A 94 8.77 28.45 4.49
CA VAL A 94 7.80 27.97 5.49
C VAL A 94 6.44 27.67 4.85
N ALA A 95 5.91 28.56 4.03
CA ALA A 95 4.61 28.36 3.38
C ALA A 95 4.58 27.09 2.49
N VAL A 96 5.69 26.80 1.82
CA VAL A 96 5.85 25.60 1.00
C VAL A 96 5.93 24.34 1.89
N ALA A 97 6.71 24.40 2.97
CA ALA A 97 6.86 23.31 3.92
C ALA A 97 5.51 22.96 4.59
N GLU A 98 4.71 23.96 4.94
CA GLU A 98 3.36 23.78 5.48
C GLU A 98 2.43 23.08 4.49
N GLU A 99 2.43 23.48 3.22
CA GLU A 99 1.60 22.83 2.20
C GLU A 99 2.01 21.39 1.95
N ILE A 100 3.31 21.09 1.91
CA ILE A 100 3.82 19.72 1.80
C ILE A 100 3.32 18.90 2.99
N ARG A 101 3.48 19.43 4.21
CA ARG A 101 3.07 18.75 5.45
C ARG A 101 1.57 18.50 5.47
N ARG A 102 0.76 19.47 5.06
CA ARG A 102 -0.70 19.35 4.94
C ARG A 102 -1.10 18.21 4.00
N ARG A 103 -0.47 18.12 2.81
CA ARG A 103 -0.73 17.03 1.86
C ARG A 103 -0.33 15.67 2.42
N CYS A 104 0.85 15.57 3.03
CA CYS A 104 1.27 14.34 3.69
C CYS A 104 0.31 13.94 4.82
N THR A 105 -0.17 14.90 5.62
CA THR A 105 -1.17 14.65 6.66
C THR A 105 -2.46 14.10 6.06
N ASN A 106 -2.95 14.63 4.94
CA ASN A 106 -4.13 14.09 4.27
C ASN A 106 -3.92 12.65 3.81
N CYS A 107 -2.77 12.33 3.21
CA CYS A 107 -2.45 10.96 2.80
C CYS A 107 -2.34 10.00 3.99
N LEU A 108 -1.89 10.46 5.15
CA LEU A 108 -1.69 9.63 6.35
C LEU A 108 -2.94 9.52 7.24
N ARG A 109 -3.84 10.51 7.19
CA ARG A 109 -5.08 10.58 7.99
C ARG A 109 -6.30 10.02 7.28
N ASN A 110 -6.27 9.93 5.95
CA ASN A 110 -7.25 9.22 5.15
C ASN A 110 -6.64 7.90 4.63
N PRO A 111 -6.22 6.95 5.48
CA PRO A 111 -6.26 5.58 5.03
C PRO A 111 -7.74 5.29 4.84
N ASP A 112 -8.20 5.06 3.61
CA ASP A 112 -9.59 4.65 3.40
C ASP A 112 -9.95 3.62 4.46
N SER A 113 -10.98 3.94 5.23
CA SER A 113 -11.50 3.20 6.36
C SER A 113 -11.64 1.72 5.96
N TYR A 114 -10.63 0.91 6.29
CA TYR A 114 -10.72 -0.55 6.27
C TYR A 114 -11.69 -1.07 7.35
N GLU A 115 -12.43 -0.18 8.00
CA GLU A 115 -13.76 -0.42 8.57
C GLU A 115 -14.84 -0.35 7.47
N ILE A 116 -14.65 -1.06 6.35
CA ILE A 116 -15.73 -1.32 5.39
C ILE A 116 -16.54 -2.49 5.93
N TRP A 117 -17.14 -2.37 7.12
CA TRP A 117 -18.24 -3.22 7.58
C TRP A 117 -18.93 -2.50 8.76
N ALA A 118 -19.51 -1.33 8.50
CA ALA A 118 -20.44 -0.73 9.48
C ALA A 118 -21.69 -1.60 9.65
N ASP A 119 -22.00 -2.43 8.66
CA ASP A 119 -23.26 -3.19 8.55
C ASP A 119 -23.07 -4.70 8.26
N TYR A 120 -21.97 -5.33 8.69
CA TYR A 120 -21.82 -6.80 8.65
C TYR A 120 -22.16 -7.45 9.99
#